data_AF-A0AA43A6S5-F1
#
_entry.id   AF-A0AA43A6S5-F1
#
_cell.length_a   1.000
_cell.length_b   1.000
_cell.length_c   1.000
_cell.angle_alpha   90.00
_cell.angle_beta   90.00
_cell.angle_gamma   90.00
#
_symmetry.space_group_name_H-M   'P 1'
#
loop_
_entity.id
_entity.type
_entity.pdbx_description
1 polymer ?
#
loop_
_entity_poly.entity_id
_entity_poly.type
_entity_poly.pdbx_seq_one_letter_code
_entity_poly.pdbx_strand_id
1 'polypeptide(L)'
;LVEHFYEEMTEEECREVLEILNMYRLITFSYDRIENPKGIDMRWLKFKGFDENNEVKQFSYVQYLICELGRFDEFRDGDNYQSFNSHTPTLEQYRRMLDYWNRLDDKMNLSTDQLIELLEL
;
A
#
# COMPACT_ATOMS: atom_id res chain seq x y z
N LEU A 1 22.50 2.00 26.30
CA LEU A 1 21.76 2.20 25.04
C LEU A 1 22.12 1.02 24.17
N VAL A 2 21.21 0.06 24.01
CA VAL A 2 21.41 -1.04 23.08
C VAL A 2 21.00 -0.48 21.72
N GLU A 3 21.97 -0.27 20.84
CA GLU A 3 21.69 0.00 19.44
C GLU A 3 21.02 -1.26 18.88
N HIS A 4 19.71 -1.20 18.66
CA HIS A 4 19.00 -2.22 17.93
C HIS A 4 19.37 -2.07 16.45
N PHE A 5 20.43 -2.77 16.04
CA PHE A 5 20.77 -2.93 14.64
C PHE A 5 19.70 -3.82 14.00
N TYR A 6 18.69 -3.19 13.41
CA TYR A 6 17.80 -3.91 12.50
C TYR A 6 18.62 -4.35 11.30
N GLU A 7 18.49 -5.62 10.90
CA GLU A 7 19.06 -6.09 9.65
C GLU A 7 18.55 -5.21 8.50
N GLU A 8 19.44 -4.84 7.58
CA GLU A 8 19.06 -4.06 6.41
C GLU A 8 17.98 -4.79 5.61
N MET A 9 17.17 -4.02 4.88
CA MET A 9 16.24 -4.60 3.90
C MET A 9 17.04 -5.06 2.68
N THR A 10 16.72 -6.24 2.16
CA THR A 10 17.29 -6.67 0.88
C THR A 10 16.70 -5.84 -0.27
N GLU A 11 17.31 -5.94 -1.46
CA GLU A 11 16.76 -5.27 -2.65
C GLU A 11 15.35 -5.82 -2.97
N GLU A 12 15.14 -7.11 -2.79
CA GLU A 12 13.85 -7.78 -3.01
C GLU A 12 12.79 -7.26 -2.05
N GLU A 13 13.10 -7.12 -0.76
CA GLU A 13 12.17 -6.56 0.23
C GLU A 13 11.83 -5.10 -0.11
N CYS A 14 12.82 -4.30 -0.53
CA CYS A 14 12.61 -2.93 -0.98
C CYS A 14 11.70 -2.87 -2.21
N ARG A 15 11.91 -3.78 -3.16
CA ARG A 15 11.12 -3.87 -4.40
C ARG A 15 9.68 -4.28 -4.11
N GLU A 16 9.46 -5.26 -3.23
CA GLU A 16 8.12 -5.69 -2.79
C GLU A 16 7.32 -4.50 -2.21
N VAL A 17 7.92 -3.71 -1.32
CA VAL A 17 7.26 -2.50 -0.78
C VAL A 17 6.91 -1.52 -1.90
N LEU A 18 7.81 -1.27 -2.85
CA LEU A 18 7.54 -0.38 -3.97
C LEU A 18 6.43 -0.90 -4.89
N GLU A 19 6.33 -2.21 -5.09
CA GLU A 19 5.25 -2.84 -5.86
C GLU A 19 3.90 -2.69 -5.16
N ILE A 20 3.86 -2.85 -3.83
CA ILE A 20 2.65 -2.61 -3.01
C ILE A 20 2.21 -1.15 -3.13
N LEU A 21 3.13 -0.20 -2.96
CA LEU A 21 2.82 1.23 -3.09
C LEU A 21 2.34 1.60 -4.50
N ASN A 22 2.94 1.02 -5.55
CA ASN A 22 2.49 1.25 -6.93
C ASN A 22 1.12 0.63 -7.23
N MET A 23 0.81 -0.54 -6.66
CA MET A 23 -0.51 -1.14 -6.75
C MET A 23 -1.56 -0.21 -6.12
N TYR A 24 -1.33 0.27 -4.89
CA TYR A 24 -2.25 1.20 -4.24
C TYR A 24 -2.41 2.54 -4.97
N ARG A 25 -1.32 3.08 -5.56
CA ARG A 25 -1.40 4.27 -6.42
C ARG A 25 -2.40 4.07 -7.56
N LEU A 26 -2.33 2.93 -8.23
CA LEU A 26 -3.18 2.64 -9.38
C LEU A 26 -4.60 2.24 -8.99
N ILE A 27 -4.79 1.64 -7.81
CA ILE A 27 -6.10 1.49 -7.17
C ILE A 27 -6.76 2.87 -6.98
N THR A 28 -6.05 3.83 -6.37
CA THR A 28 -6.54 5.19 -6.16
C THR A 28 -6.93 5.85 -7.49
N PHE A 29 -6.03 5.83 -8.47
CA PHE A 29 -6.29 6.46 -9.76
C PHE A 29 -7.41 5.79 -10.55
N SER A 30 -7.56 4.47 -10.45
CA SER A 30 -8.66 3.77 -11.12
C SER A 30 -9.99 4.10 -10.46
N TYR A 31 -10.04 4.11 -9.12
CA TYR A 31 -11.23 4.49 -8.37
C TYR A 31 -11.71 5.90 -8.72
N ASP A 32 -10.80 6.88 -8.78
CA ASP A 32 -11.11 8.27 -9.11
C ASP A 32 -11.70 8.47 -10.52
N ARG A 33 -11.50 7.51 -11.43
CA ARG A 33 -12.03 7.55 -12.81
C ARG A 33 -13.39 6.86 -12.95
N ILE A 34 -13.85 6.11 -11.96
CA ILE A 34 -15.12 5.38 -12.05
C ILE A 34 -16.27 6.37 -11.81
N GLU A 35 -17.21 6.42 -12.76
CA GLU A 35 -18.45 7.17 -12.58
C GLU A 35 -19.39 6.38 -11.64
N ASN A 36 -19.65 6.91 -10.44
CA ASN A 36 -20.53 6.33 -9.42
C ASN A 36 -20.12 4.93 -8.92
N PRO A 37 -18.93 4.78 -8.29
CA PRO A 37 -18.53 3.50 -7.71
C PRO A 37 -19.49 3.09 -6.58
N LYS A 38 -19.98 1.85 -6.63
CA LYS A 38 -20.86 1.27 -5.60
C LYS A 38 -20.26 -0.03 -5.09
N GLY A 39 -20.49 -0.33 -3.81
CA GLY A 39 -20.03 -1.57 -3.19
C GLY A 39 -18.58 -1.55 -2.68
N ILE A 40 -17.82 -0.50 -2.98
CA ILE A 40 -16.45 -0.34 -2.46
C ILE A 40 -16.49 0.38 -1.12
N ASP A 41 -15.99 -0.28 -0.07
CA ASP A 41 -15.75 0.37 1.22
C ASP A 41 -14.44 1.16 1.16
N MET A 42 -14.58 2.50 1.24
CA MET A 42 -13.49 3.46 1.07
C MET A 42 -12.32 3.25 2.05
N ARG A 43 -12.55 2.56 3.17
CA ARG A 43 -11.49 2.22 4.15
C ARG A 43 -10.44 1.27 3.59
N TRP A 44 -10.76 0.52 2.54
CA TRP A 44 -9.83 -0.42 1.89
C TRP A 44 -9.05 0.23 0.74
N LEU A 45 -9.55 1.33 0.16
CA LEU A 45 -8.86 2.06 -0.90
C LEU A 45 -7.57 2.73 -0.41
N LYS A 46 -7.53 3.13 0.85
CA LYS A 46 -6.36 3.78 1.44
C LYS A 46 -5.31 2.73 1.80
N PHE A 47 -4.08 2.96 1.35
CA PHE A 47 -2.93 2.20 1.83
C PHE A 47 -2.76 2.42 3.33
N LYS A 48 -2.81 1.34 4.13
CA LYS A 48 -2.78 1.43 5.60
C LYS A 48 -1.36 1.46 6.17
N GLY A 49 -0.37 1.06 5.39
CA GLY A 49 0.99 0.86 5.85
C GLY A 49 1.20 -0.52 6.48
N PHE A 50 2.19 -0.58 7.37
CA PHE A 50 2.70 -1.82 7.95
C PHE A 50 2.66 -1.74 9.48
N ASP A 51 2.73 -2.87 10.15
CA ASP A 51 2.70 -2.91 11.61
C ASP A 51 4.08 -2.57 12.18
N GLU A 52 4.17 -1.48 12.96
CA GLU A 52 5.44 -1.02 13.54
C GLU A 52 6.09 -2.04 14.48
N ASN A 53 5.34 -3.04 14.97
CA ASN A 53 5.86 -4.05 15.89
C ASN A 53 6.29 -5.35 15.21
N ASN A 54 5.64 -5.72 14.09
CA ASN A 54 5.86 -7.01 13.42
C ASN A 54 6.52 -6.85 12.03
N GLU A 55 6.44 -5.67 11.43
CA GLU A 55 6.88 -5.36 10.05
C GLU A 55 7.75 -4.09 10.05
N VAL A 56 8.59 -3.97 11.10
CA VAL A 56 9.38 -2.76 11.43
C VAL A 56 10.17 -2.23 10.22
N LYS A 57 10.78 -3.13 9.44
CA LYS A 57 11.60 -2.78 8.27
C LYS A 57 10.75 -2.11 7.20
N GLN A 58 9.64 -2.74 6.81
CA GLN A 58 8.70 -2.25 5.81
C GLN A 58 8.05 -0.94 6.27
N PHE A 59 7.63 -0.87 7.54
CA PHE A 59 7.12 0.36 8.15
C PHE A 59 8.11 1.51 8.04
N SER A 60 9.35 1.30 8.47
CA SER A 60 10.40 2.33 8.43
C SER A 60 10.70 2.78 7.00
N TYR A 61 10.71 1.85 6.04
CA TYR A 61 10.95 2.18 4.65
C TYR A 61 9.81 2.99 4.02
N VAL A 62 8.56 2.69 4.39
CA VAL A 62 7.39 3.51 4.01
C VAL A 62 7.47 4.91 4.60
N GLN A 63 7.82 5.06 5.87
CA GLN A 63 8.03 6.38 6.48
C GLN A 63 9.06 7.19 5.72
N TYR A 64 10.20 6.57 5.39
CA TYR A 64 11.25 7.22 4.62
C TYR A 64 10.77 7.63 3.22
N LEU A 65 10.16 6.71 2.46
CA LEU A 65 9.72 6.99 1.09
C LEU A 65 8.64 8.07 1.01
N ILE A 66 7.67 8.04 1.93
CA ILE A 66 6.49 8.90 1.84
C ILE A 66 6.69 10.18 2.63
N CYS A 67 7.02 10.08 3.91
CA CYS A 67 7.07 11.22 4.81
C CYS A 67 8.35 12.05 4.64
N GLU A 68 9.50 11.40 4.42
CA GLU A 68 10.78 12.11 4.29
C GLU A 68 11.10 12.51 2.84
N LEU A 69 10.93 11.60 1.88
CA LEU A 69 11.21 11.87 0.47
C LEU A 69 10.03 12.50 -0.30
N GLY A 70 8.82 12.54 0.28
CA GLY A 70 7.64 13.10 -0.38
C GLY A 70 7.18 12.33 -1.62
N ARG A 71 7.39 11.01 -1.66
CA ARG A 71 6.87 10.16 -2.75
C ARG A 71 5.47 9.67 -2.40
N PHE A 72 4.67 9.34 -3.42
CA PHE A 72 3.31 8.82 -3.23
C PHE A 72 2.36 9.81 -2.51
N ASP A 73 2.37 11.07 -2.95
CA ASP A 73 1.53 12.14 -2.40
C ASP A 73 0.02 11.86 -2.51
N GLU A 74 -0.39 10.99 -3.43
CA GLU A 74 -1.77 10.50 -3.52
C GLU A 74 -2.25 9.75 -2.25
N PHE A 75 -1.35 9.38 -1.34
CA PHE A 75 -1.70 8.78 -0.04
C PHE A 75 -1.86 9.79 1.10
N ARG A 76 -1.71 11.09 0.82
CA ARG A 76 -1.95 12.15 1.82
C ARG A 76 -3.43 12.23 2.19
N ASP A 77 -3.69 12.64 3.44
CA ASP A 77 -5.01 13.03 3.90
C ASP A 77 -5.01 14.55 4.18
N GLY A 78 -5.37 15.32 3.14
CA GLY A 78 -5.21 16.76 3.13
C GLY A 78 -3.73 17.18 3.12
N ASP A 79 -3.34 18.06 4.04
CA ASP A 79 -1.96 18.56 4.16
C ASP A 79 -1.03 17.64 4.96
N ASN A 80 -1.53 16.53 5.50
CA ASN A 80 -0.79 15.63 6.37
C ASN A 80 -0.65 14.21 5.79
N TYR A 81 0.43 13.52 6.16
CA TYR A 81 0.52 12.07 6.02
C TYR A 81 -0.14 11.39 7.22
N GLN A 82 -0.86 10.30 6.97
CA GLN A 82 -1.28 9.38 8.03
C GLN A 82 -0.05 8.67 8.63
N SER A 83 -0.21 8.03 9.80
CA SER A 83 0.90 7.36 10.49
C SER A 83 1.51 6.19 9.70
N PHE A 84 0.77 5.60 8.75
CA PHE A 84 1.11 4.33 8.08
C PHE A 84 1.46 3.18 9.04
N ASN A 85 1.06 3.30 10.30
CA ASN A 85 1.09 2.20 11.25
C ASN A 85 -0.27 1.49 11.13
N SER A 86 -0.28 0.29 10.56
CA SER A 86 -1.51 -0.47 10.35
C SER A 86 -2.09 -1.05 11.65
N HIS A 87 -1.30 -1.06 12.74
CA HIS A 87 -1.60 -1.68 14.03
C HIS A 87 -1.87 -3.20 13.99
N THR A 88 -1.74 -3.83 12.83
CA THR A 88 -1.88 -5.27 12.60
C THR A 88 -1.05 -5.67 11.36
N PRO A 89 -0.41 -6.85 11.32
CA PRO A 89 0.37 -7.26 10.14
C PRO A 89 -0.43 -7.23 8.84
N THR A 90 0.14 -6.64 7.78
CA THR A 90 -0.52 -6.46 6.47
C THR A 90 0.23 -7.09 5.29
N LEU A 91 1.51 -7.43 5.44
CA LEU A 91 2.38 -7.87 4.35
C LEU A 91 1.83 -9.12 3.63
N GLU A 92 1.35 -10.12 4.39
CA GLU A 92 0.74 -11.32 3.82
C GLU A 92 -0.56 -11.03 3.04
N GLN A 93 -1.33 -10.02 3.47
CA GLN A 93 -2.50 -9.56 2.71
C GLN A 93 -2.05 -8.90 1.41
N TYR A 94 -1.07 -8.00 1.49
CA TYR A 94 -0.56 -7.31 0.31
C TYR A 94 0.06 -8.27 -0.71
N ARG A 95 0.68 -9.38 -0.27
CA ARG A 95 1.16 -10.44 -1.16
C ARG A 95 0.01 -11.13 -1.92
N ARG A 96 -1.10 -11.46 -1.25
CA ARG A 96 -2.30 -12.01 -1.92
C ARG A 96 -2.89 -11.03 -2.93
N MET A 97 -2.93 -9.75 -2.56
CA MET A 97 -3.35 -8.69 -3.47
C MET A 97 -2.41 -8.60 -4.68
N LEU A 98 -1.09 -8.63 -4.47
CA LEU A 98 -0.09 -8.64 -5.56
C LEU A 98 -0.23 -9.86 -6.47
N ASP A 99 -0.57 -11.03 -5.94
CA ASP A 99 -0.82 -12.22 -6.75
C ASP A 99 -2.02 -12.03 -7.69
N TYR A 100 -3.11 -11.45 -7.20
CA TYR A 100 -4.26 -11.11 -8.04
C TYR A 100 -3.90 -10.01 -9.04
N TRP A 101 -3.29 -8.93 -8.55
CA TRP A 101 -2.81 -7.80 -9.33
C TRP A 101 -1.95 -8.23 -10.51
N ASN A 102 -1.04 -9.17 -10.30
CA ASN A 102 -0.12 -9.66 -11.32
C ASN A 102 -0.80 -10.48 -12.42
N ARG A 103 -2.03 -10.94 -12.20
CA ARG A 103 -2.87 -11.62 -13.20
C ARG A 103 -3.73 -10.66 -14.02
N LEU A 104 -3.77 -9.38 -13.67
CA LEU A 104 -4.55 -8.38 -14.40
C LEU A 104 -3.82 -7.94 -15.68
N ASP A 105 -4.57 -7.88 -16.79
CA ASP A 105 -4.06 -7.41 -18.08
C ASP A 105 -3.93 -5.88 -18.14
N ASP A 106 -4.91 -5.14 -17.60
CA ASP A 106 -4.89 -3.68 -17.52
C ASP A 106 -4.90 -3.22 -16.05
N LYS A 107 -3.71 -2.85 -15.56
CA LYS A 107 -3.48 -2.33 -14.21
C LYS A 107 -3.77 -0.82 -14.09
N MET A 108 -3.97 -0.13 -15.21
CA MET A 108 -4.16 1.33 -15.23
C MET A 108 -5.63 1.73 -15.16
N ASN A 109 -6.55 0.81 -15.46
CA ASN A 109 -8.00 1.04 -15.51
C ASN A 109 -8.77 -0.13 -14.86
N LEU A 110 -8.64 -0.30 -13.55
CA LEU A 110 -9.39 -1.32 -12.82
C LEU A 110 -10.89 -1.01 -12.88
N SER A 111 -11.70 -2.01 -13.20
CA SER A 111 -13.16 -1.93 -13.04
C SER A 111 -13.56 -1.93 -11.56
N THR A 112 -14.79 -1.50 -11.25
CA THR A 112 -15.35 -1.61 -9.89
C THR A 112 -15.25 -3.04 -9.35
N ASP A 113 -15.53 -4.05 -10.17
CA ASP A 113 -15.50 -5.45 -9.75
C ASP A 113 -14.07 -5.91 -9.44
N GLN A 114 -13.09 -5.53 -10.28
CA GLN A 114 -11.67 -5.82 -10.01
C GLN A 114 -11.16 -5.15 -8.75
N LEU A 115 -11.62 -3.92 -8.46
CA LEU A 115 -11.29 -3.23 -7.21
C LEU A 115 -11.89 -3.96 -6.00
N ILE A 116 -13.15 -4.39 -6.08
CA ILE A 116 -13.80 -5.14 -4.99
C ILE A 116 -13.05 -6.45 -4.75
N GLU A 117 -12.83 -7.25 -5.81
CA GLU A 117 -12.12 -8.53 -5.71
C GLU A 117 -10.72 -8.35 -5.13
N LEU A 118 -9.97 -7.33 -5.56
CA LEU A 118 -8.62 -7.05 -5.07
C LEU A 118 -8.61 -6.62 -3.59
N LEU A 119 -9.56 -5.78 -3.17
CA LEU A 119 -9.58 -5.18 -1.83
C LEU A 119 -10.16 -6.10 -0.74
N GLU A 120 -10.84 -7.18 -1.13
CA GLU A 120 -11.40 -8.18 -0.22
C GLU A 120 -10.46 -9.37 0.06
N LEU A 121 -9.26 -9.40 -0.52
CA LEU A 121 -8.25 -10.46 -0.33
C LEU A 121 -7.54 -10.45 1.02
#